data_AF-A0A968TU01-F1
#
_entry.id   AF-A0A968TU01-F1
#
_cell.length_a   1.000
_cell.length_b   1.000
_cell.length_c   1.000
_cell.angle_alpha   90.00
_cell.angle_beta   90.00
_cell.angle_gamma   90.00
#
_symmetry.space_group_name_H-M   'P 1'
#
loop_
_entity.id
_entity.type
_entity.pdbx_description
1 polymer ?
#
loop_
_entity_poly.entity_id
_entity_poly.type
_entity_poly.pdbx_seq_one_letter_code
_entity_poly.pdbx_strand_id
1 'polypeptide(L)'
;MSFILWRRVVVTFCMLWLAAAVVVAQAVEPAEPAAEAEVPPGPSLALDRASLELPVTIWPSWLPWASEQQASFTVYLRETSGLADAGGVYVTVEPSVDGSVKALLASKNVDFFAATSQRPTMIAERLGAGEQVAVRVELKNLTAGRYGAVLRFHSVGRTPEGMPMAALLLTVPVQDHWLLALSALLGAFVLSVLANVVLVNQRQRYELEEMISKLKVPWLRTEPPLLPVIWVRALLKQAEDRCGRMLLWGGESIRATLNDGRQVIDALSHLRDFRAEFLNSAGHSMICYRAGKAHERVLEELGAGALSAERIATLRTRISDLDGWLDPVEFSERYKKEIRKSANRLSPEILIDEEVHDVRLKEQMQKLKEQVDDFLHSGAGSDARDKNEDRGKLCKIDHAHAKLKLLWESMNNENLLRDLMIKVEGKRPLDEFFNTANLHAWQELLSLAAEDKLHLTSPSGRSASENRADDLINFEIGTGDPEIDRSFFFQRVMRVQWRFLLKRGLWRLPFVLELVSTGPRVTAFFLRRGASR
;
A
#
# COMPACT_ATOMS: atom_id res chain seq x y z
N MET A 1 4.57 -14.07 -11.78
CA MET A 1 5.32 -14.29 -13.04
C MET A 1 6.28 -13.15 -13.41
N SER A 2 5.99 -11.87 -13.11
CA SER A 2 6.89 -10.75 -13.47
C SER A 2 8.21 -10.63 -12.70
N PHE A 3 8.33 -11.21 -11.50
CA PHE A 3 9.56 -11.10 -10.68
C PHE A 3 10.76 -11.87 -11.28
N ILE A 4 10.49 -12.98 -11.98
CA ILE A 4 11.53 -13.81 -12.61
C ILE A 4 12.02 -13.17 -13.91
N LEU A 5 11.13 -12.53 -14.68
CA LEU A 5 11.52 -11.81 -15.88
C LEU A 5 12.38 -10.58 -15.58
N TRP A 6 12.03 -9.79 -14.55
CA TRP A 6 12.80 -8.57 -14.24
C TRP A 6 14.17 -8.87 -13.63
N ARG A 7 14.26 -9.87 -12.73
CA ARG A 7 15.55 -10.35 -12.21
C ARG A 7 16.42 -10.93 -13.33
N ARG A 8 15.83 -11.63 -14.30
CA ARG A 8 16.56 -12.07 -15.50
C ARG A 8 17.03 -10.88 -16.33
N VAL A 9 16.20 -9.89 -16.62
CA VAL A 9 16.62 -8.72 -17.42
C VAL A 9 17.75 -7.94 -16.75
N VAL A 10 17.66 -7.65 -15.44
CA VAL A 10 18.70 -6.89 -14.73
C VAL A 10 20.01 -7.69 -14.57
N VAL A 11 19.93 -9.00 -14.25
CA VAL A 11 21.12 -9.85 -14.14
C VAL A 11 21.76 -10.09 -15.51
N THR A 12 20.96 -10.22 -16.58
CA THR A 12 21.48 -10.39 -17.95
C THR A 12 22.17 -9.10 -18.41
N PHE A 13 21.63 -7.92 -18.06
CA PHE A 13 22.25 -6.63 -18.39
C PHE A 13 23.56 -6.39 -17.61
N CYS A 14 23.63 -6.79 -16.33
CA CYS A 14 24.87 -6.70 -15.54
C CYS A 14 25.93 -7.73 -15.95
N MET A 15 25.54 -8.94 -16.34
CA MET A 15 26.46 -9.98 -16.82
C MET A 15 27.03 -9.65 -18.21
N LEU A 16 26.24 -9.01 -19.09
CA LEU A 16 26.74 -8.55 -20.40
C LEU A 16 27.79 -7.43 -20.29
N TRP A 17 27.78 -6.66 -19.21
CA TRP A 17 28.77 -5.61 -18.96
C TRP A 17 30.08 -6.12 -18.34
N LEU A 18 30.03 -7.21 -17.57
CA LEU A 18 31.20 -7.81 -16.92
C LEU A 18 32.00 -8.77 -17.82
N ALA A 19 31.38 -9.30 -18.89
CA ALA A 19 32.05 -10.20 -19.83
C ALA A 19 33.00 -9.51 -20.83
N ALA A 20 33.03 -8.18 -20.88
CA ALA A 20 33.78 -7.42 -21.89
C ALA A 20 35.23 -7.04 -21.49
N ALA A 21 35.75 -7.49 -20.35
CA ALA A 21 36.96 -6.92 -19.73
C ALA A 21 38.15 -7.86 -19.49
N VAL A 22 38.30 -8.98 -20.21
CA VAL A 22 39.45 -9.89 -20.00
C VAL A 22 39.99 -10.41 -21.33
N VAL A 23 41.33 -10.62 -21.40
CA VAL A 23 42.17 -11.29 -22.45
C VAL A 23 42.92 -10.26 -23.34
N VAL A 24 44.26 -10.22 -23.49
CA VAL A 24 45.40 -11.09 -23.15
C VAL A 24 46.71 -10.30 -23.33
N ALA A 25 47.78 -10.66 -22.62
CA ALA A 25 49.16 -10.40 -23.04
C ALA A 25 50.07 -11.58 -22.65
N GLN A 26 50.61 -12.30 -23.63
CA GLN A 26 51.78 -13.16 -23.48
C GLN A 26 52.67 -13.03 -24.73
N ALA A 27 53.96 -12.88 -24.46
CA ALA A 27 55.05 -12.63 -25.38
C ALA A 27 55.59 -13.92 -26.02
N VAL A 28 56.10 -13.82 -27.25
CA VAL A 28 56.96 -14.83 -27.88
C VAL A 28 58.04 -14.08 -28.68
N GLU A 29 59.30 -14.44 -28.44
CA GLU A 29 60.53 -13.94 -29.07
C GLU A 29 60.64 -14.31 -30.56
N PRO A 30 61.39 -13.53 -31.37
CA PRO A 30 61.96 -14.04 -32.60
C PRO A 30 63.50 -14.07 -32.59
N ALA A 31 64.03 -15.07 -33.30
CA ALA A 31 65.43 -15.43 -33.47
C ALA A 31 66.18 -14.55 -34.51
N GLU A 32 67.51 -14.56 -34.41
CA GLU A 32 68.50 -13.87 -35.27
C GLU A 32 68.51 -14.38 -36.73
N PRO A 33 68.84 -13.54 -37.73
CA PRO A 33 69.04 -13.96 -39.11
C PRO A 33 70.51 -14.25 -39.46
N ALA A 34 70.72 -15.18 -40.39
CA ALA A 34 72.03 -15.55 -40.94
C ALA A 34 72.21 -15.03 -42.39
N ALA A 35 73.41 -14.50 -42.61
CA ALA A 35 74.25 -14.31 -43.81
C ALA A 35 73.67 -14.25 -45.24
N GLU A 36 74.14 -13.20 -45.93
CA GLU A 36 73.96 -12.79 -47.32
C GLU A 36 74.54 -13.76 -48.36
N ALA A 37 73.86 -13.86 -49.52
CA ALA A 37 74.46 -14.27 -50.79
C ALA A 37 73.88 -13.41 -51.92
N GLU A 38 74.76 -12.76 -52.70
CA GLU A 38 74.43 -11.87 -53.81
C GLU A 38 73.85 -12.62 -55.02
N VAL A 39 72.73 -12.13 -55.56
CA VAL A 39 72.10 -12.61 -56.81
C VAL A 39 71.64 -11.38 -57.64
N PRO A 40 71.81 -11.37 -58.98
CA PRO A 40 71.66 -10.20 -59.87
C PRO A 40 70.24 -9.59 -59.97
N PRO A 41 70.12 -8.33 -60.47
CA PRO A 41 68.90 -7.53 -60.37
C PRO A 41 67.78 -8.01 -61.30
N GLY A 42 66.54 -7.88 -60.82
CA GLY A 42 65.31 -8.01 -61.61
C GLY A 42 64.19 -7.19 -60.94
N PRO A 43 62.93 -7.30 -61.38
CA PRO A 43 61.95 -6.22 -61.25
C PRO A 43 61.68 -5.73 -59.82
N SER A 44 61.63 -4.41 -59.62
CA SER A 44 61.44 -3.72 -58.34
C SER A 44 60.06 -3.06 -58.27
N LEU A 45 59.41 -3.16 -57.11
CA LEU A 45 58.14 -2.50 -56.81
C LEU A 45 58.39 -1.27 -55.95
N ALA A 46 57.72 -0.15 -56.24
CA ALA A 46 57.71 1.03 -55.40
C ALA A 46 56.29 1.34 -54.91
N LEU A 47 56.20 1.76 -53.65
CA LEU A 47 54.99 2.29 -53.02
C LEU A 47 55.01 3.81 -53.04
N ASP A 48 53.85 4.41 -53.21
CA ASP A 48 53.67 5.87 -53.14
C ASP A 48 53.83 6.43 -51.71
N ARG A 49 53.70 5.59 -50.68
CA ARG A 49 53.84 5.98 -49.26
C ARG A 49 54.62 4.96 -48.46
N ALA A 50 55.47 5.43 -47.56
CA ALA A 50 56.26 4.60 -46.64
C ALA A 50 55.60 4.41 -45.26
N SER A 51 54.77 5.38 -44.81
CA SER A 51 54.01 5.29 -43.55
C SER A 51 52.60 5.90 -43.67
N LEU A 52 51.66 5.39 -42.87
CA LEU A 52 50.28 5.87 -42.83
C LEU A 52 49.70 5.81 -41.41
N GLU A 53 49.17 6.95 -40.95
CA GLU A 53 48.40 7.06 -39.72
C GLU A 53 46.91 7.24 -40.01
N LEU A 54 46.07 6.36 -39.45
CA LEU A 54 44.62 6.39 -39.66
C LEU A 54 43.88 6.41 -38.31
N PRO A 55 43.40 7.57 -37.83
CA PRO A 55 42.59 7.63 -36.64
C PRO A 55 41.20 7.05 -36.91
N VAL A 56 40.76 6.12 -36.06
CA VAL A 56 39.44 5.49 -36.12
C VAL A 56 38.70 5.74 -34.81
N THR A 57 37.44 6.17 -34.88
CA THR A 57 36.60 6.42 -33.70
C THR A 57 35.44 5.44 -33.65
N ILE A 58 35.37 4.62 -32.60
CA ILE A 58 34.32 3.61 -32.41
C ILE A 58 33.04 4.27 -31.88
N TRP A 59 31.97 4.16 -32.65
CA TRP A 59 30.64 4.65 -32.32
C TRP A 59 29.82 3.56 -31.59
N PRO A 60 28.85 3.92 -30.73
CA PRO A 60 28.01 2.95 -30.05
C PRO A 60 27.21 2.06 -31.02
N SER A 61 27.24 0.75 -30.82
CA SER A 61 26.60 -0.25 -31.68
C SER A 61 25.07 -0.18 -31.73
N TRP A 62 24.44 0.53 -30.78
CA TRP A 62 22.99 0.73 -30.73
C TRP A 62 22.49 1.91 -31.59
N LEU A 63 23.39 2.66 -32.22
CA LEU A 63 23.02 3.69 -33.19
C LEU A 63 22.83 3.05 -34.58
N PRO A 64 21.66 3.21 -35.22
CA PRO A 64 21.33 2.52 -36.47
C PRO A 64 22.19 2.94 -37.67
N TRP A 65 22.96 4.02 -37.55
CA TRP A 65 23.87 4.56 -38.56
C TRP A 65 25.35 4.28 -38.25
N ALA A 66 25.64 3.59 -37.14
CA ALA A 66 26.99 3.19 -36.74
C ALA A 66 27.37 1.78 -37.25
N SER A 67 26.55 1.17 -38.12
CA SER A 67 26.80 -0.16 -38.66
C SER A 67 28.00 -0.15 -39.62
N GLU A 68 28.96 -1.03 -39.33
CA GLU A 68 30.20 -1.29 -40.09
C GLU A 68 31.12 -0.08 -40.28
N GLN A 69 31.89 0.21 -39.24
CA GLN A 69 33.09 1.04 -39.39
C GLN A 69 34.17 0.26 -40.13
N GLN A 70 34.13 0.32 -41.45
CA GLN A 70 35.21 -0.11 -42.32
C GLN A 70 36.10 1.11 -42.57
N ALA A 71 37.20 1.22 -41.83
CA ALA A 71 38.22 2.20 -42.17
C ALA A 71 38.96 1.68 -43.39
N SER A 72 38.78 2.33 -44.55
CA SER A 72 39.44 1.92 -45.79
C SER A 72 40.40 2.96 -46.31
N PHE A 73 41.56 2.52 -46.80
CA PHE A 73 42.54 3.38 -47.47
C PHE A 73 43.03 2.74 -48.76
N THR A 74 43.51 3.56 -49.69
CA THR A 74 44.03 3.10 -50.98
C THR A 74 45.52 3.39 -51.08
N VAL A 75 46.28 2.39 -51.50
CA VAL A 75 47.72 2.47 -51.73
C VAL A 75 47.99 2.14 -53.19
N TYR A 76 48.89 2.88 -53.81
CA TYR A 76 49.30 2.63 -55.19
C TYR A 76 50.63 1.90 -55.23
N LEU A 77 50.66 0.78 -55.96
CA LEU A 77 51.85 0.00 -56.27
C LEU A 77 52.23 0.27 -57.71
N ARG A 78 53.51 0.59 -57.95
CA ARG A 78 54.06 0.82 -59.29
C ARG A 78 55.27 -0.09 -59.52
N GLU A 79 55.31 -0.69 -60.70
CA GLU A 79 56.49 -1.41 -61.20
C GLU A 79 57.52 -0.37 -61.68
N THR A 80 58.71 -0.34 -61.07
CA THR A 80 59.72 0.71 -61.35
C THR A 80 60.89 0.24 -62.18
N SER A 81 61.00 -1.07 -62.44
CA SER A 81 62.15 -1.59 -63.18
C SER A 81 62.00 -1.46 -64.69
N GLY A 82 60.76 -1.51 -65.22
CA GLY A 82 60.51 -1.40 -66.66
C GLY A 82 61.11 -2.54 -67.50
N LEU A 83 61.58 -3.60 -66.86
CA LEU A 83 62.38 -4.68 -67.50
C LEU A 83 61.57 -5.95 -67.77
N ALA A 84 60.50 -6.23 -67.00
CA ALA A 84 59.65 -7.40 -67.18
C ALA A 84 58.30 -7.24 -66.44
N ASP A 85 57.26 -7.93 -66.91
CA ASP A 85 55.97 -8.01 -66.22
C ASP A 85 56.13 -8.70 -64.85
N ALA A 86 55.60 -8.09 -63.78
CA ALA A 86 55.59 -8.71 -62.47
C ALA A 86 54.40 -9.69 -62.36
N GLY A 87 54.69 -10.98 -62.32
CA GLY A 87 53.68 -12.03 -62.12
C GLY A 87 53.26 -12.16 -60.65
N GLY A 88 51.96 -12.25 -60.39
CA GLY A 88 51.36 -12.58 -59.08
C GLY A 88 51.86 -11.76 -57.89
N VAL A 89 51.30 -10.57 -57.67
CA VAL A 89 51.64 -9.73 -56.51
C VAL A 89 50.85 -10.17 -55.27
N TYR A 90 51.55 -10.41 -54.16
CA TYR A 90 51.00 -10.79 -52.86
C TYR A 90 51.30 -9.76 -51.77
N VAL A 91 50.48 -9.79 -50.71
CA VAL A 91 50.71 -9.03 -49.48
C VAL A 91 50.90 -9.97 -48.31
N THR A 92 51.93 -9.70 -47.51
CA THR A 92 52.06 -10.25 -46.15
C THR A 92 51.92 -9.12 -45.13
N VAL A 93 51.16 -9.38 -44.07
CA VAL A 93 51.01 -8.48 -42.93
C VAL A 93 51.90 -8.99 -41.82
N GLU A 94 52.95 -8.24 -41.49
CA GLU A 94 53.78 -8.54 -40.33
C GLU A 94 53.36 -7.66 -39.14
N PRO A 95 53.22 -8.25 -37.94
CA PRO A 95 52.97 -7.45 -36.75
C PRO A 95 54.17 -6.54 -36.47
N SER A 96 53.92 -5.29 -36.08
CA SER A 96 55.00 -4.42 -35.60
C SER A 96 55.61 -5.01 -34.32
N VAL A 97 56.94 -5.02 -34.22
CA VAL A 97 57.69 -5.63 -33.10
C VAL A 97 57.66 -4.75 -31.83
N ASP A 98 57.08 -3.55 -31.92
CA ASP A 98 56.93 -2.65 -30.78
C ASP A 98 55.85 -3.14 -29.80
N GLY A 99 56.27 -3.69 -28.66
CA GLY A 99 55.38 -4.26 -27.61
C GLY A 99 54.36 -3.32 -26.96
N SER A 100 54.28 -2.06 -27.38
CA SER A 100 53.28 -1.07 -26.94
C SER A 100 52.04 -0.99 -27.84
N VAL A 101 52.00 -1.78 -28.92
CA VAL A 101 51.00 -1.68 -29.99
C VAL A 101 50.34 -3.05 -30.22
N LYS A 102 49.00 -3.09 -30.33
CA LYS A 102 48.27 -4.33 -30.65
C LYS A 102 48.58 -4.76 -32.11
N ALA A 103 48.95 -6.02 -32.30
CA ALA A 103 49.20 -6.58 -33.62
C ALA A 103 47.92 -6.63 -34.48
N LEU A 104 48.00 -6.20 -35.74
CA LEU A 104 46.95 -6.46 -36.74
C LEU A 104 47.15 -7.85 -37.32
N LEU A 105 46.15 -8.71 -37.18
CA LEU A 105 46.14 -10.04 -37.79
C LEU A 105 45.45 -9.95 -39.16
N ALA A 106 46.16 -10.36 -40.21
CA ALA A 106 45.65 -10.37 -41.59
C ALA A 106 44.31 -11.09 -41.73
N SER A 107 44.13 -12.22 -41.02
CA SER A 107 42.92 -13.05 -41.14
C SER A 107 41.68 -12.51 -40.40
N LYS A 108 41.84 -11.49 -39.56
CA LYS A 108 40.78 -11.02 -38.66
C LYS A 108 40.43 -9.55 -38.83
N ASN A 109 41.43 -8.73 -39.17
CA ASN A 109 41.34 -7.28 -39.06
C ASN A 109 41.58 -6.54 -40.38
N VAL A 110 41.99 -7.21 -41.46
CA VAL A 110 42.41 -6.56 -42.71
C VAL A 110 41.91 -7.34 -43.93
N ASP A 111 41.12 -6.69 -44.77
CA ASP A 111 40.72 -7.21 -46.09
C ASP A 111 41.38 -6.39 -47.21
N PHE A 112 41.83 -7.05 -48.27
CA PHE A 112 42.45 -6.42 -49.43
C PHE A 112 41.55 -6.55 -50.66
N PHE A 113 41.35 -5.44 -51.37
CA PHE A 113 40.58 -5.37 -52.60
C PHE A 113 41.44 -4.74 -53.70
N ALA A 114 41.55 -5.44 -54.83
CA ALA A 114 42.16 -4.94 -56.05
C ALA A 114 41.19 -5.14 -57.21
N ALA A 115 41.30 -4.32 -58.26
CA ALA A 115 40.30 -4.26 -59.35
C ALA A 115 40.08 -5.59 -60.11
N THR A 116 40.95 -6.58 -59.94
CA THR A 116 40.99 -7.81 -60.75
C THR A 116 41.03 -9.13 -59.97
N SER A 117 40.94 -9.15 -58.63
CA SER A 117 41.03 -10.40 -57.86
C SER A 117 39.95 -10.56 -56.77
N GLN A 118 39.40 -11.78 -56.66
CA GLN A 118 38.48 -12.22 -55.59
C GLN A 118 39.20 -13.00 -54.47
N ARG A 119 40.55 -12.98 -54.42
CA ARG A 119 41.34 -13.71 -53.41
C ARG A 119 42.04 -12.74 -52.46
N PRO A 120 41.91 -12.90 -51.13
CA PRO A 120 42.27 -11.89 -50.13
C PRO A 120 43.77 -11.60 -50.00
N THR A 121 44.64 -12.37 -50.65
CA THR A 121 46.10 -12.25 -50.52
C THR A 121 46.80 -11.93 -51.85
N MET A 122 46.09 -12.04 -52.99
CA MET A 122 46.64 -11.84 -54.33
C MET A 122 46.06 -10.55 -54.92
N ILE A 123 46.90 -9.54 -55.14
CA ILE A 123 46.49 -8.21 -55.61
C ILE A 123 46.29 -8.18 -57.13
N ALA A 124 47.23 -8.77 -57.88
CA ALA A 124 47.19 -8.76 -59.34
C ALA A 124 47.81 -10.05 -59.88
N GLU A 125 47.16 -10.64 -60.88
CA GLU A 125 47.64 -11.86 -61.54
C GLU A 125 48.86 -11.57 -62.43
N ARG A 126 48.87 -10.40 -63.09
CA ARG A 126 50.00 -9.82 -63.82
C ARG A 126 49.95 -8.30 -63.72
N LEU A 127 51.11 -7.68 -63.58
CA LEU A 127 51.30 -6.23 -63.60
C LEU A 127 52.26 -5.91 -64.75
N GLY A 128 51.80 -5.16 -65.75
CA GLY A 128 52.61 -4.78 -66.90
C GLY A 128 53.77 -3.87 -66.53
N ALA A 129 54.85 -3.89 -67.31
CA ALA A 129 55.99 -2.99 -67.11
C ALA A 129 55.55 -1.51 -67.05
N GLY A 130 55.84 -0.82 -65.94
CA GLY A 130 55.44 0.57 -65.68
C GLY A 130 53.97 0.81 -65.28
N GLU A 131 53.16 -0.24 -65.14
CA GLU A 131 51.75 -0.15 -64.74
C GLU A 131 51.58 0.13 -63.24
N GLN A 132 50.47 0.79 -62.87
CA GLN A 132 50.13 1.15 -61.49
C GLN A 132 48.80 0.50 -61.09
N VAL A 133 48.79 -0.20 -59.96
CA VAL A 133 47.57 -0.81 -59.40
C VAL A 133 47.20 -0.16 -58.09
N ALA A 134 45.91 0.17 -57.95
CA ALA A 134 45.32 0.66 -56.72
C ALA A 134 44.89 -0.52 -55.84
N VAL A 135 45.44 -0.61 -54.63
CA VAL A 135 45.06 -1.60 -53.61
C VAL A 135 44.25 -0.89 -52.54
N ARG A 136 42.99 -1.26 -52.39
CA ARG A 136 42.13 -0.80 -51.31
C ARG A 136 42.25 -1.77 -50.14
N VAL A 137 42.60 -1.26 -48.98
CA VAL A 137 42.72 -2.02 -47.72
C VAL A 137 41.57 -1.60 -46.82
N GLU A 138 40.78 -2.55 -46.32
CA GLU A 138 39.69 -2.33 -45.37
C GLU A 138 40.02 -2.93 -44.01
N LEU A 139 39.91 -2.12 -42.95
CA LEU A 139 40.12 -2.56 -41.58
C LEU A 139 38.79 -2.93 -40.94
N LYS A 140 38.73 -4.10 -40.29
CA LYS A 140 37.52 -4.64 -39.64
C LYS A 140 37.81 -5.05 -38.19
N ASN A 141 36.76 -5.12 -37.37
CA ASN A 141 36.81 -5.66 -36.00
C ASN A 141 37.86 -5.03 -35.06
N LEU A 142 38.15 -3.73 -35.21
CA LEU A 142 39.09 -3.02 -34.35
C LEU A 142 38.45 -2.70 -32.98
N THR A 143 39.10 -3.09 -31.89
CA THR A 143 38.74 -2.67 -30.51
C THR A 143 39.56 -1.46 -30.09
N ALA A 144 39.15 -0.67 -29.10
CA ALA A 144 39.92 0.49 -28.62
C ALA A 144 41.39 0.14 -28.30
N GLY A 145 42.31 1.00 -28.74
CA GLY A 145 43.76 0.81 -28.60
C GLY A 145 44.56 1.30 -29.80
N ARG A 146 45.89 1.25 -29.71
CA ARG A 146 46.80 1.55 -30.83
C ARG A 146 47.18 0.25 -31.54
N TYR A 147 47.03 0.22 -32.86
CA TYR A 147 47.44 -0.90 -33.70
C TYR A 147 48.58 -0.52 -34.65
N GLY A 148 49.42 -1.50 -34.98
CA GLY A 148 50.63 -1.31 -35.76
C GLY A 148 50.93 -2.55 -36.58
N ALA A 149 51.21 -2.35 -37.87
CA ALA A 149 51.62 -3.43 -38.76
C ALA A 149 52.51 -2.92 -39.89
N VAL A 150 53.34 -3.81 -40.41
CA VAL A 150 54.12 -3.58 -41.62
C VAL A 150 53.51 -4.41 -42.73
N LEU A 151 52.98 -3.75 -43.77
CA LEU A 151 52.49 -4.43 -44.97
C LEU A 151 53.65 -4.58 -45.95
N ARG A 152 53.99 -5.82 -46.31
CA ARG A 152 55.05 -6.12 -47.29
C ARG A 152 54.43 -6.64 -48.58
N PHE A 153 54.88 -6.11 -49.71
CA PHE A 153 54.40 -6.49 -51.04
C PHE A 153 55.48 -7.24 -51.82
N HIS A 154 55.17 -8.41 -52.38
CA HIS A 154 56.12 -9.27 -53.12
C HIS A 154 55.48 -9.93 -54.36
N SER A 155 56.27 -10.33 -55.36
CA SER A 155 55.79 -10.98 -56.62
C SER A 155 56.13 -12.49 -56.70
N VAL A 156 55.40 -13.27 -57.50
CA VAL A 156 55.65 -14.71 -57.74
C VAL A 156 56.99 -14.89 -58.44
N GLY A 157 57.89 -15.64 -57.79
CA GLY A 157 59.20 -16.00 -58.34
C GLY A 157 60.39 -15.61 -57.47
N ARG A 158 60.18 -15.04 -56.28
CA ARG A 158 61.25 -14.64 -55.36
C ARG A 158 60.99 -15.08 -53.93
N THR A 159 61.99 -15.68 -53.30
CA THR A 159 62.03 -15.96 -51.87
C THR A 159 62.22 -14.66 -51.08
N PRO A 160 61.70 -14.59 -49.83
CA PRO A 160 61.61 -13.36 -49.05
C PRO A 160 62.93 -12.78 -48.54
N GLU A 161 64.05 -13.49 -48.72
CA GLU A 161 65.34 -13.14 -48.15
C GLU A 161 66.24 -12.57 -49.25
N GLY A 162 66.38 -11.23 -49.32
CA GLY A 162 67.61 -10.66 -49.89
C GLY A 162 67.60 -9.34 -50.68
N MET A 163 66.48 -8.69 -51.06
CA MET A 163 66.53 -7.35 -51.75
C MET A 163 65.14 -6.66 -51.83
N PRO A 164 65.03 -5.34 -52.14
CA PRO A 164 64.09 -4.41 -51.48
C PRO A 164 62.61 -4.74 -51.70
N MET A 165 61.97 -5.18 -50.62
CA MET A 165 60.53 -5.28 -50.52
C MET A 165 59.95 -3.87 -50.30
N ALA A 166 58.88 -3.53 -51.02
CA ALA A 166 58.13 -2.34 -50.71
C ALA A 166 57.35 -2.60 -49.41
N ALA A 167 57.66 -1.83 -48.36
CA ALA A 167 57.04 -1.96 -47.04
C ALA A 167 56.28 -0.68 -46.68
N LEU A 168 55.06 -0.83 -46.16
CA LEU A 168 54.25 0.26 -45.61
C LEU A 168 54.08 0.07 -44.10
N LEU A 169 54.49 1.06 -43.31
CA LEU A 169 54.25 1.10 -41.87
C LEU A 169 52.87 1.71 -41.58
N LEU A 170 51.96 0.92 -41.03
CA LEU A 170 50.59 1.32 -40.71
C LEU A 170 50.40 1.47 -39.20
N THR A 171 49.99 2.65 -38.75
CA THR A 171 49.63 2.94 -37.35
C THR A 171 48.18 3.42 -37.25
N VAL A 172 47.35 2.72 -36.47
CA VAL A 172 45.91 2.99 -36.36
C VAL A 172 45.56 3.25 -34.89
N PRO A 173 45.46 4.52 -34.45
CA PRO A 173 44.92 4.84 -33.14
C PRO A 173 43.39 4.74 -33.14
N VAL A 174 42.85 3.86 -32.31
CA VAL A 174 41.41 3.61 -32.18
C VAL A 174 40.91 4.14 -30.83
N GLN A 175 39.97 5.10 -30.85
CA GLN A 175 39.39 5.72 -29.65
C GLN A 175 37.88 5.45 -29.53
N ASP A 176 37.39 5.32 -28.30
CA ASP A 176 35.95 5.22 -28.01
C ASP A 176 35.27 6.60 -28.14
N HIS A 177 34.07 6.63 -28.72
CA HIS A 177 33.29 7.86 -28.80
C HIS A 177 32.74 8.26 -27.41
N TRP A 178 32.81 9.56 -27.08
CA TRP A 178 32.36 10.13 -25.79
C TRP A 178 30.90 9.80 -25.42
N LEU A 179 30.04 9.52 -26.41
CA LEU A 179 28.66 9.09 -26.20
C LEU A 179 28.54 7.77 -25.43
N LEU A 180 29.52 6.87 -25.52
CA LEU A 180 29.53 5.64 -24.72
C LEU A 180 29.63 5.99 -23.24
N ALA A 181 30.54 6.90 -22.87
CA ALA A 181 30.68 7.40 -21.51
C ALA A 181 29.41 8.12 -21.03
N LEU A 182 28.80 8.97 -21.87
CA LEU A 182 27.54 9.64 -21.53
C LEU A 182 26.39 8.64 -21.28
N SER A 183 26.28 7.62 -22.12
CA SER A 183 25.24 6.59 -21.98
C SER A 183 25.43 5.75 -20.71
N ALA A 184 26.67 5.42 -20.36
CA ALA A 184 27.00 4.73 -19.12
C ALA A 184 26.65 5.58 -17.89
N LEU A 185 26.95 6.89 -17.94
CA LEU A 185 26.57 7.83 -16.89
C LEU A 185 25.04 7.97 -16.74
N LEU A 186 24.30 8.09 -17.85
CA LEU A 186 22.84 8.16 -17.83
C LEU A 186 22.23 6.86 -17.28
N GLY A 187 22.76 5.70 -17.69
CA GLY A 187 22.36 4.40 -17.16
C GLY A 187 22.60 4.27 -15.66
N ALA A 188 23.78 4.70 -15.19
CA ALA A 188 24.11 4.74 -13.77
C ALA A 188 23.18 5.69 -13.00
N PHE A 189 22.85 6.86 -13.55
CA PHE A 189 21.91 7.81 -12.96
C PHE A 189 20.51 7.22 -12.83
N VAL A 190 19.97 6.61 -13.89
CA VAL A 190 18.64 5.96 -13.86
C VAL A 190 18.61 4.81 -12.85
N LEU A 191 19.66 3.99 -12.81
CA LEU A 191 19.76 2.87 -11.86
C LEU A 191 19.86 3.38 -10.41
N SER A 192 20.58 4.49 -10.18
CA SER A 192 20.65 5.17 -8.88
C SER A 192 19.28 5.69 -8.44
N VAL A 193 18.52 6.35 -9.33
CA VAL A 193 17.16 6.83 -9.04
C VAL A 193 16.21 5.67 -8.74
N LEU A 194 16.23 4.59 -9.53
CA LEU A 194 15.40 3.41 -9.28
C LEU A 194 15.74 2.73 -7.96
N ALA A 195 17.03 2.58 -7.64
CA ALA A 195 17.48 2.05 -6.37
C ALA A 195 16.97 2.91 -5.20
N ASN A 196 17.08 4.23 -5.31
CA ASN A 196 16.56 5.15 -4.29
C ASN A 196 15.04 5.03 -4.11
N VAL A 197 14.27 4.98 -5.21
CA VAL A 197 12.81 4.80 -5.15
C VAL A 197 12.42 3.48 -4.47
N VAL A 198 13.14 2.38 -4.78
CA VAL A 198 12.90 1.08 -4.16
C VAL A 198 13.22 1.11 -2.66
N LEU A 199 14.36 1.69 -2.27
CA LEU A 199 14.77 1.79 -0.86
C LEU A 199 13.81 2.65 -0.04
N VAL A 200 13.40 3.82 -0.57
CA VAL A 200 12.42 4.70 0.08
C VAL A 200 11.07 4.00 0.22
N ASN A 201 10.59 3.34 -0.83
CA ASN A 201 9.33 2.58 -0.79
C ASN A 201 9.40 1.41 0.20
N GLN A 202 10.53 0.70 0.32
CA GLN A 202 10.68 -0.34 1.33
C GLN A 202 10.69 0.21 2.76
N ARG A 203 11.44 1.28 3.01
CA ARG A 203 11.45 1.93 4.33
C ARG A 203 10.06 2.38 4.74
N GLN A 204 9.31 3.02 3.84
CA GLN A 204 7.94 3.42 4.09
C GLN A 204 7.02 2.23 4.38
N ARG A 205 7.21 1.08 3.72
CA ARG A 205 6.45 -0.14 4.02
C ARG A 205 6.70 -0.61 5.44
N TYR A 206 7.97 -0.73 5.84
CA TYR A 206 8.30 -1.20 7.18
C TYR A 206 7.71 -0.28 8.25
N GLU A 207 7.81 1.04 8.07
CA GLU A 207 7.19 2.02 8.98
C GLU A 207 5.65 1.85 9.05
N LEU A 208 4.98 1.68 7.91
CA LEU A 208 3.52 1.49 7.85
C LEU A 208 3.09 0.13 8.43
N GLU A 209 3.81 -0.95 8.14
CA GLU A 209 3.55 -2.27 8.70
C GLU A 209 3.72 -2.29 10.22
N GLU A 210 4.76 -1.62 10.72
CA GLU A 210 4.97 -1.44 12.16
C GLU A 210 3.80 -0.67 12.78
N MET A 211 3.37 0.45 12.19
CA MET A 211 2.20 1.20 12.65
C MET A 211 0.93 0.33 12.65
N ILE A 212 0.68 -0.42 11.57
CA ILE A 212 -0.47 -1.33 11.47
C ILE A 212 -0.39 -2.41 12.55
N SER A 213 0.77 -3.01 12.81
CA SER A 213 0.93 -4.02 13.84
C SER A 213 0.67 -3.47 15.25
N LYS A 214 1.08 -2.23 15.52
CA LYS A 214 0.83 -1.55 16.81
C LYS A 214 -0.65 -1.25 17.00
N LEU A 215 -1.35 -0.89 15.92
CA LEU A 215 -2.79 -0.56 15.96
C LEU A 215 -3.70 -1.80 15.92
N LYS A 216 -3.21 -2.94 15.43
CA LYS A 216 -3.94 -4.23 15.44
C LYS A 216 -3.91 -4.87 16.84
N VAL A 217 -4.58 -4.23 17.79
CA VAL A 217 -4.64 -4.74 19.16
C VAL A 217 -5.58 -5.97 19.25
N PRO A 218 -5.23 -7.05 19.99
CA PRO A 218 -6.03 -8.28 20.03
C PRO A 218 -7.49 -8.08 20.48
N TRP A 219 -7.71 -7.19 21.45
CA TRP A 219 -9.04 -6.92 21.98
C TRP A 219 -9.99 -6.31 20.96
N LEU A 220 -9.45 -5.61 19.95
CA LEU A 220 -10.28 -5.00 18.92
C LEU A 220 -11.05 -6.07 18.16
N ARG A 221 -10.62 -7.35 18.14
CA ARG A 221 -11.35 -8.45 17.47
C ARG A 221 -12.51 -9.01 18.29
N THR A 222 -12.40 -9.00 19.62
CA THR A 222 -13.41 -9.55 20.53
C THR A 222 -14.47 -8.53 20.92
N GLU A 223 -14.21 -7.25 20.67
CA GLU A 223 -15.12 -6.16 20.99
C GLU A 223 -16.45 -6.27 20.22
N PRO A 224 -17.60 -5.88 20.82
CA PRO A 224 -18.88 -5.84 20.11
C PRO A 224 -18.78 -5.01 18.82
N PRO A 225 -19.58 -5.35 17.79
CA PRO A 225 -19.56 -4.66 16.50
C PRO A 225 -20.25 -3.29 16.60
N LEU A 226 -19.67 -2.38 17.38
CA LEU A 226 -20.07 -0.98 17.46
C LEU A 226 -19.55 -0.23 16.24
N LEU A 227 -20.28 0.79 15.78
CA LEU A 227 -19.94 1.58 14.60
C LEU A 227 -18.46 2.03 14.54
N PRO A 228 -17.87 2.61 15.60
CA PRO A 228 -16.47 3.04 15.56
C PRO A 228 -15.49 1.85 15.51
N VAL A 229 -15.82 0.74 16.17
CA VAL A 229 -15.01 -0.50 16.16
C VAL A 229 -14.97 -1.11 14.76
N ILE A 230 -16.14 -1.18 14.10
CA ILE A 230 -16.22 -1.71 12.74
C ILE A 230 -15.43 -0.80 11.78
N TRP A 231 -15.54 0.53 11.93
CA TRP A 231 -14.79 1.48 11.11
C TRP A 231 -13.28 1.30 11.26
N VAL A 232 -12.77 1.21 12.50
CA VAL A 232 -11.33 0.98 12.75
C VAL A 232 -10.87 -0.34 12.14
N ARG A 233 -11.64 -1.43 12.31
CA ARG A 233 -11.30 -2.74 11.73
C ARG A 233 -11.23 -2.65 10.19
N ALA A 234 -12.17 -1.97 9.57
CA ALA A 234 -12.20 -1.76 8.12
C ALA A 234 -11.00 -0.92 7.65
N LEU A 235 -10.69 0.16 8.36
CA LEU A 235 -9.55 1.03 8.11
C LEU A 235 -8.22 0.27 8.17
N LEU A 236 -8.01 -0.52 9.22
CA LEU A 236 -6.79 -1.32 9.37
C LEU A 236 -6.64 -2.36 8.26
N LYS A 237 -7.74 -3.01 7.85
CA LYS A 237 -7.72 -3.95 6.72
C LYS A 237 -7.41 -3.22 5.40
N GLN A 238 -7.99 -2.03 5.20
CA GLN A 238 -7.73 -1.22 4.01
C GLN A 238 -6.27 -0.75 3.94
N ALA A 239 -5.70 -0.33 5.07
CA ALA A 239 -4.30 0.07 5.16
C ALA A 239 -3.37 -1.11 4.86
N GLU A 240 -3.67 -2.30 5.40
CA GLU A 240 -2.93 -3.53 5.09
C GLU A 240 -3.00 -3.89 3.60
N ASP A 241 -4.19 -3.85 2.99
CA ASP A 241 -4.38 -4.13 1.56
C ASP A 241 -3.64 -3.12 0.66
N ARG A 242 -3.56 -1.85 1.08
CA ARG A 242 -2.79 -0.82 0.37
C ARG A 242 -1.29 -1.03 0.54
N CYS A 243 -0.83 -1.47 1.72
CA CYS A 243 0.57 -1.79 1.98
C CYS A 243 1.07 -2.99 1.17
N GLY A 244 0.20 -3.97 0.89
CA GLY A 244 0.51 -5.17 0.11
C GLY A 244 0.78 -4.93 -1.40
N ARG A 245 0.59 -3.71 -1.93
CA ARG A 245 0.86 -3.40 -3.36
C ARG A 245 2.35 -3.23 -3.63
N MET A 246 2.81 -3.45 -4.87
CA MET A 246 4.26 -3.37 -5.23
C MET A 246 4.85 -1.95 -5.17
N LEU A 247 4.03 -0.92 -5.36
CA LEU A 247 4.41 0.49 -5.23
C LEU A 247 3.43 1.18 -4.28
N LEU A 248 3.94 1.80 -3.22
CA LEU A 248 3.14 2.61 -2.31
C LEU A 248 2.87 3.98 -2.94
N TRP A 249 1.87 4.06 -3.80
CA TRP A 249 1.37 5.36 -4.23
C TRP A 249 0.59 6.00 -3.08
N GLY A 250 1.06 7.15 -2.58
CA GLY A 250 0.37 7.91 -1.54
C GLY A 250 0.58 7.43 -0.10
N GLY A 251 1.81 7.04 0.27
CA GLY A 251 2.14 6.61 1.65
C GLY A 251 1.69 7.60 2.75
N GLU A 252 1.73 8.90 2.48
CA GLU A 252 1.24 9.94 3.40
C GLU A 252 -0.26 9.83 3.67
N SER A 253 -1.07 9.51 2.66
CA SER A 253 -2.52 9.33 2.83
C SER A 253 -2.82 8.13 3.73
N ILE A 254 -2.05 7.04 3.61
CA ILE A 254 -2.17 5.85 4.46
C ILE A 254 -1.77 6.21 5.88
N ARG A 255 -0.66 6.94 6.06
CA ARG A 255 -0.19 7.38 7.38
C ARG A 255 -1.19 8.31 8.07
N ALA A 256 -1.76 9.28 7.36
CA ALA A 256 -2.81 10.15 7.88
C ALA A 256 -4.03 9.34 8.33
N THR A 257 -4.49 8.42 7.47
CA THR A 257 -5.61 7.52 7.78
C THR A 257 -5.31 6.64 9.02
N LEU A 258 -4.09 6.13 9.16
CA LEU A 258 -3.68 5.35 10.33
C LEU A 258 -3.60 6.20 11.61
N ASN A 259 -3.19 7.47 11.50
CA ASN A 259 -3.19 8.40 12.64
C ASN A 259 -4.62 8.73 13.08
N ASP A 260 -5.56 8.91 12.16
CA ASP A 260 -6.98 9.08 12.48
C ASP A 260 -7.52 7.83 13.18
N GLY A 261 -7.20 6.64 12.65
CA GLY A 261 -7.54 5.35 13.28
C GLY A 261 -6.98 5.21 14.69
N ARG A 262 -5.74 5.67 14.93
CA ARG A 262 -5.10 5.66 16.25
C ARG A 262 -5.88 6.48 17.29
N GLN A 263 -6.32 7.68 16.93
CA GLN A 263 -7.07 8.54 17.86
C GLN A 263 -8.40 7.90 18.27
N VAL A 264 -9.08 7.23 17.33
CA VAL A 264 -10.30 6.48 17.61
C VAL A 264 -10.01 5.25 18.46
N ILE A 265 -8.92 4.52 18.21
CA ILE A 265 -8.50 3.38 19.03
C ILE A 265 -8.21 3.81 20.47
N ASP A 266 -7.51 4.92 20.66
CA ASP A 266 -7.18 5.45 21.99
C ASP A 266 -8.48 5.76 22.75
N ALA A 267 -9.41 6.51 22.14
CA ALA A 267 -10.73 6.79 22.73
C ALA A 267 -11.54 5.51 23.03
N LEU A 268 -11.54 4.54 22.11
CA LEU A 268 -12.22 3.26 22.31
C LEU A 268 -11.61 2.44 23.45
N SER A 269 -10.29 2.49 23.64
CA SER A 269 -9.63 1.75 24.72
C SER A 269 -10.09 2.26 26.09
N HIS A 270 -10.14 3.59 26.28
CA HIS A 270 -10.68 4.20 27.50
C HIS A 270 -12.14 3.81 27.74
N LEU A 271 -12.99 3.88 26.71
CA LEU A 271 -14.40 3.49 26.82
C LEU A 271 -14.56 1.99 27.12
N ARG A 272 -13.69 1.14 26.59
CA ARG A 272 -13.68 -0.30 26.88
C ARG A 272 -13.30 -0.56 28.33
N ASP A 273 -12.25 0.10 28.82
CA ASP A 273 -11.76 -0.08 30.18
C ASP A 273 -12.79 0.44 31.20
N PHE A 274 -13.44 1.57 30.92
CA PHE A 274 -14.61 2.03 31.69
C PHE A 274 -15.72 0.97 31.76
N ARG A 275 -16.09 0.35 30.64
CA ARG A 275 -17.11 -0.72 30.62
C ARG A 275 -16.64 -1.93 31.43
N ALA A 276 -15.37 -2.33 31.30
CA ALA A 276 -14.81 -3.47 32.01
C ALA A 276 -14.76 -3.24 33.52
N GLU A 277 -14.46 -2.02 33.97
CA GLU A 277 -14.34 -1.66 35.37
C GLU A 277 -15.69 -1.37 36.03
N PHE A 278 -16.55 -0.59 35.37
CA PHE A 278 -17.78 -0.08 35.97
C PHE A 278 -19.03 -0.89 35.63
N LEU A 279 -19.18 -1.32 34.37
CA LEU A 279 -20.42 -1.99 33.93
C LEU A 279 -20.40 -3.50 34.22
N ASN A 280 -19.22 -4.10 34.28
CA ASN A 280 -19.06 -5.51 34.64
C ASN A 280 -18.83 -5.75 36.14
N SER A 281 -18.50 -4.70 36.91
CA SER A 281 -18.54 -4.80 38.37
C SER A 281 -20.00 -4.78 38.82
N ALA A 282 -20.37 -5.65 39.75
CA ALA A 282 -21.74 -5.93 40.18
C ALA A 282 -22.40 -4.77 40.97
N GLY A 283 -22.39 -3.56 40.42
CA GLY A 283 -23.05 -2.39 40.97
C GLY A 283 -24.58 -2.50 40.91
N HIS A 284 -25.27 -1.63 41.64
CA HIS A 284 -26.73 -1.52 41.58
C HIS A 284 -27.20 -1.26 40.13
N SER A 285 -28.21 -2.00 39.68
CA SER A 285 -28.67 -2.02 38.27
C SER A 285 -28.95 -0.63 37.69
N MET A 286 -29.56 0.28 38.46
CA MET A 286 -29.89 1.64 38.02
C MET A 286 -28.68 2.56 37.87
N ILE A 287 -27.67 2.39 38.73
CA ILE A 287 -26.40 3.11 38.62
C ILE A 287 -25.69 2.67 37.33
N CYS A 288 -25.59 1.36 37.10
CA CYS A 288 -25.00 0.81 35.89
C CYS A 288 -25.79 1.24 34.64
N TYR A 289 -27.12 1.32 34.72
CA TYR A 289 -27.96 1.81 33.62
C TYR A 289 -27.65 3.26 33.25
N ARG A 290 -27.58 4.17 34.23
CA ARG A 290 -27.31 5.59 33.96
C ARG A 290 -25.89 5.84 33.46
N ALA A 291 -24.91 5.17 34.06
CA ALA A 291 -23.53 5.22 33.59
C ALA A 291 -23.39 4.61 32.19
N GLY A 292 -24.08 3.49 31.93
CA GLY A 292 -24.16 2.88 30.60
C GLY A 292 -24.77 3.81 29.56
N LYS A 293 -25.82 4.54 29.92
CA LYS A 293 -26.41 5.57 29.04
C LYS A 293 -25.45 6.73 28.77
N ALA A 294 -24.65 7.15 29.75
CA ALA A 294 -23.62 8.15 29.54
C ALA A 294 -22.52 7.63 28.61
N HIS A 295 -22.07 6.39 28.81
CA HIS A 295 -21.09 5.70 27.98
C HIS A 295 -21.57 5.55 26.52
N GLU A 296 -22.82 5.13 26.32
CA GLU A 296 -23.43 4.99 24.99
C GLU A 296 -23.53 6.33 24.25
N ARG A 297 -23.87 7.43 24.94
CA ARG A 297 -23.87 8.77 24.32
C ARG A 297 -22.49 9.13 23.77
N VAL A 298 -21.43 8.84 24.50
CA VAL A 298 -20.06 9.11 24.04
C VAL A 298 -19.69 8.20 22.85
N LEU A 299 -20.13 6.94 22.85
CA LEU A 299 -19.97 6.03 21.71
C LEU A 299 -20.73 6.50 20.46
N GLU A 300 -21.96 6.99 20.62
CA GLU A 300 -22.77 7.57 19.54
C GLU A 300 -22.11 8.84 18.99
N GLU A 301 -21.57 9.72 19.85
CA GLU A 301 -20.84 10.94 19.47
C GLU A 301 -19.52 10.64 18.72
N LEU A 302 -18.86 9.53 19.05
CA LEU A 302 -17.64 9.07 18.36
C LEU A 302 -17.94 8.74 16.89
N GLY A 303 -19.06 8.06 16.63
CA GLY A 303 -19.55 7.76 15.28
C GLY A 303 -18.57 6.94 14.43
N ALA A 304 -18.72 7.01 13.10
CA ALA A 304 -17.75 6.48 12.13
C ALA A 304 -17.08 7.63 11.38
N GLY A 305 -15.76 7.56 11.22
CA GLY A 305 -14.98 8.50 10.43
C GLY A 305 -13.79 9.11 11.17
N ALA A 306 -12.98 9.86 10.42
CA ALA A 306 -11.89 10.64 11.00
C ALA A 306 -12.44 11.75 11.91
N LEU A 307 -11.77 11.97 13.05
CA LEU A 307 -12.16 12.98 14.01
C LEU A 307 -11.40 14.29 13.72
N SER A 308 -12.11 15.41 13.67
CA SER A 308 -11.47 16.72 13.64
C SER A 308 -10.81 17.02 14.98
N ALA A 309 -9.78 17.87 15.00
CA ALA A 309 -9.09 18.27 16.23
C ALA A 309 -10.04 18.80 17.32
N GLU A 310 -11.04 19.59 16.92
CA GLU A 310 -12.09 20.10 17.81
C GLU A 310 -12.92 18.96 18.42
N ARG A 311 -13.38 18.01 17.60
CA ARG A 311 -14.16 16.86 18.07
C ARG A 311 -13.36 15.97 19.01
N ILE A 312 -12.06 15.81 18.78
CA ILE A 312 -11.17 15.07 19.69
C ILE A 312 -11.10 15.76 21.05
N ALA A 313 -10.97 17.08 21.07
CA ALA A 313 -10.95 17.83 22.33
C ALA A 313 -12.26 17.66 23.10
N THR A 314 -13.40 17.78 22.41
CA THR A 314 -14.72 17.54 23.02
C THR A 314 -14.91 16.10 23.48
N LEU A 315 -14.47 15.12 22.70
CA LEU A 315 -14.57 13.71 23.08
C LEU A 315 -13.69 13.39 24.28
N ARG A 316 -12.49 13.97 24.38
CA ARG A 316 -11.62 13.81 25.55
C ARG A 316 -12.24 14.38 26.81
N THR A 317 -12.90 15.54 26.74
CA THR A 317 -13.61 16.07 27.91
C THR A 317 -14.80 15.20 28.29
N ARG A 318 -15.55 14.67 27.31
CA ARG A 318 -16.64 13.72 27.54
C ARG A 318 -16.18 12.38 28.12
N ILE A 319 -15.04 11.86 27.69
CA ILE A 319 -14.44 10.64 28.24
C ILE A 319 -13.96 10.90 29.67
N SER A 320 -13.31 12.05 29.92
CA SER A 320 -12.94 12.45 31.28
C SER A 320 -14.16 12.66 32.18
N ASP A 321 -15.30 13.10 31.62
CA ASP A 321 -16.57 13.13 32.34
C ASP A 321 -17.09 11.73 32.74
N LEU A 322 -16.69 10.67 32.02
CA LEU A 322 -17.01 9.30 32.41
C LEU A 322 -16.12 8.85 33.58
N ASP A 323 -14.86 9.28 33.64
CA ASP A 323 -13.94 8.91 34.73
C ASP A 323 -14.45 9.35 36.11
N GLY A 324 -15.20 10.45 36.19
CA GLY A 324 -15.80 10.86 37.46
C GLY A 324 -16.94 9.95 37.96
N TRP A 325 -17.41 8.98 37.17
CA TRP A 325 -18.25 7.88 37.68
C TRP A 325 -17.43 6.80 38.38
N LEU A 326 -16.13 6.67 38.06
CA LEU A 326 -15.20 5.78 38.75
C LEU A 326 -14.69 6.42 40.05
N ASP A 327 -14.60 7.76 40.12
CA ASP A 327 -14.16 8.48 41.32
C ASP A 327 -15.21 8.40 42.46
N PRO A 328 -14.87 7.80 43.63
CA PRO A 328 -15.77 7.75 44.78
C PRO A 328 -16.23 9.11 45.32
N VAL A 329 -15.46 10.19 45.07
CA VAL A 329 -15.78 11.55 45.54
C VAL A 329 -16.79 12.23 44.61
N GLU A 330 -16.57 12.17 43.30
CA GLU A 330 -17.46 12.79 42.31
C GLU A 330 -18.71 11.98 42.00
N PHE A 331 -18.66 10.66 42.23
CA PHE A 331 -19.74 9.73 41.89
C PHE A 331 -21.11 10.18 42.40
N SER A 332 -21.23 10.53 43.68
CA SER A 332 -22.51 10.84 44.31
C SER A 332 -23.14 12.10 43.72
N GLU A 333 -22.34 13.14 43.49
CA GLU A 333 -22.79 14.38 42.88
C GLU A 333 -23.15 14.21 41.40
N ARG A 334 -22.39 13.41 40.64
CA ARG A 334 -22.73 13.08 39.25
C ARG A 334 -24.04 12.29 39.15
N TYR A 335 -24.21 11.28 39.99
CA TYR A 335 -25.43 10.49 40.03
C TYR A 335 -26.65 11.33 40.43
N LYS A 336 -26.53 12.17 41.47
CA LYS A 336 -27.56 13.14 41.87
C LYS A 336 -27.94 14.07 40.71
N LYS A 337 -26.94 14.62 39.99
CA LYS A 337 -27.16 15.52 38.86
C LYS A 337 -27.95 14.85 37.73
N GLU A 338 -27.64 13.61 37.36
CA GLU A 338 -28.39 12.89 36.32
C GLU A 338 -29.80 12.52 36.76
N ILE A 339 -30.03 12.15 38.03
CA ILE A 339 -31.38 11.91 38.56
C ILE A 339 -32.20 13.20 38.53
N ARG A 340 -31.65 14.31 39.06
CA ARG A 340 -32.31 15.63 39.02
C ARG A 340 -32.64 16.05 37.60
N LYS A 341 -31.73 15.85 36.65
CA LYS A 341 -31.97 16.15 35.23
C LYS A 341 -33.14 15.33 34.67
N SER A 342 -33.23 14.04 34.98
CA SER A 342 -34.38 13.23 34.54
C SER A 342 -35.68 13.58 35.25
N ALA A 343 -35.63 13.83 36.55
CA ALA A 343 -36.80 14.16 37.35
C ALA A 343 -37.36 15.54 36.98
N ASN A 344 -36.52 16.55 36.75
CA ASN A 344 -36.95 17.87 36.27
C ASN A 344 -37.56 17.83 34.87
N ARG A 345 -37.23 16.81 34.07
CA ARG A 345 -37.86 16.62 32.75
C ARG A 345 -39.22 15.95 32.88
N LEU A 346 -39.34 14.96 33.76
CA LEU A 346 -40.56 14.16 33.93
C LEU A 346 -41.61 14.87 34.81
N SER A 347 -41.21 15.53 35.90
CA SER A 347 -42.12 16.19 36.85
C SER A 347 -43.14 17.16 36.20
N PRO A 348 -42.76 18.02 35.21
CA PRO A 348 -43.74 18.87 34.52
C PRO A 348 -44.63 18.11 33.53
N GLU A 349 -44.21 16.94 33.04
CA GLU A 349 -45.01 16.12 32.13
C GLU A 349 -46.13 15.37 32.88
N ILE A 350 -45.95 15.08 34.18
CA ILE A 350 -46.91 14.31 34.97
C ILE A 350 -48.01 15.21 35.57
N LEU A 351 -49.16 15.21 34.92
CA LEU A 351 -50.40 15.87 35.34
C LEU A 351 -51.35 14.88 36.05
N ILE A 352 -50.96 14.43 37.25
CA ILE A 352 -51.70 13.43 38.04
C ILE A 352 -53.15 13.86 38.28
N ASP A 353 -53.38 15.14 38.59
CA ASP A 353 -54.70 15.64 38.97
C ASP A 353 -55.69 15.72 37.81
N GLU A 354 -55.19 15.86 36.58
CA GLU A 354 -56.01 16.08 35.38
C GLU A 354 -56.26 14.78 34.61
N GLU A 355 -55.24 13.91 34.47
CA GLU A 355 -55.30 12.73 33.60
C GLU A 355 -55.64 11.41 34.34
N VAL A 356 -55.47 11.35 35.66
CA VAL A 356 -55.68 10.11 36.43
C VAL A 356 -57.04 10.14 37.13
N HIS A 357 -58.00 9.39 36.60
CA HIS A 357 -59.35 9.27 37.18
C HIS A 357 -59.49 8.18 38.25
N ASP A 358 -58.60 7.18 38.27
CA ASP A 358 -58.60 6.15 39.31
C ASP A 358 -57.97 6.69 40.60
N VAL A 359 -58.78 6.78 41.66
CA VAL A 359 -58.40 7.28 42.98
C VAL A 359 -57.21 6.52 43.58
N ARG A 360 -57.16 5.19 43.41
CA ARG A 360 -56.09 4.36 43.98
C ARG A 360 -54.77 4.57 43.26
N LEU A 361 -54.82 4.63 41.92
CA LEU A 361 -53.65 4.92 41.10
C LEU A 361 -53.10 6.31 41.42
N LYS A 362 -54.00 7.30 41.50
CA LYS A 362 -53.69 8.69 41.84
C LYS A 362 -52.94 8.78 43.17
N GLU A 363 -53.42 8.13 44.23
CA GLU A 363 -52.72 8.11 45.53
C GLU A 363 -51.31 7.51 45.46
N GLN A 364 -51.12 6.43 44.70
CA GLN A 364 -49.80 5.77 44.58
C GLN A 364 -48.83 6.62 43.76
N MET A 365 -49.29 7.20 42.64
CA MET A 365 -48.48 8.09 41.82
C MET A 365 -48.11 9.37 42.58
N GLN A 366 -49.03 9.90 43.39
CA GLN A 366 -48.78 11.09 44.20
C GLN A 366 -47.74 10.81 45.30
N LYS A 367 -47.81 9.67 45.99
CA LYS A 367 -46.77 9.25 46.95
C LYS A 367 -45.39 9.11 46.30
N LEU A 368 -45.33 8.54 45.09
CA LEU A 368 -44.06 8.43 44.35
C LEU A 368 -43.56 9.79 43.87
N LYS A 369 -44.46 10.68 43.43
CA LYS A 369 -44.13 12.05 43.02
C LYS A 369 -43.60 12.87 44.19
N GLU A 370 -44.26 12.83 45.35
CA GLU A 370 -43.81 13.48 46.59
C GLU A 370 -42.40 13.01 46.98
N GLN A 371 -42.10 11.71 46.92
CA GLN A 371 -40.75 11.20 47.20
C GLN A 371 -39.68 11.74 46.25
N VAL A 372 -40.03 11.96 44.98
CA VAL A 372 -39.12 12.52 43.97
C VAL A 372 -38.99 14.04 44.14
N ASP A 373 -40.08 14.74 44.39
CA ASP A 373 -40.11 16.19 44.59
C ASP A 373 -39.39 16.56 45.90
N ASP A 374 -39.56 15.81 46.99
CA ASP A 374 -38.80 15.99 48.23
C ASP A 374 -37.29 15.91 47.98
N PHE A 375 -36.84 14.99 47.11
CA PHE A 375 -35.44 14.92 46.71
C PHE A 375 -34.99 16.13 45.88
N LEU A 376 -35.84 16.61 44.96
CA LEU A 376 -35.53 17.80 44.16
C LEU A 376 -35.39 19.06 45.03
N HIS A 377 -36.24 19.20 46.04
CA HIS A 377 -36.28 20.37 46.93
C HIS A 377 -35.35 20.24 48.15
N SER A 378 -34.89 19.04 48.48
CA SER A 378 -33.83 18.85 49.47
C SER A 378 -32.54 19.51 48.97
N GLY A 379 -32.27 20.71 49.49
CA GLY A 379 -31.04 21.44 49.28
C GLY A 379 -29.85 20.57 49.67
N ALA A 380 -28.81 20.57 48.84
CA ALA A 380 -27.58 19.82 49.10
C ALA A 380 -27.00 20.19 50.48
N GLY A 381 -27.09 19.27 51.42
CA GLY A 381 -26.57 19.46 52.77
C GLY A 381 -26.77 18.20 53.61
N SER A 382 -25.92 17.21 53.40
CA SER A 382 -25.77 16.10 54.34
C SER A 382 -24.31 15.72 54.38
N ASP A 383 -23.75 15.86 55.58
CA ASP A 383 -22.35 15.70 55.95
C ASP A 383 -21.70 14.44 55.36
N ALA A 384 -20.42 14.59 55.04
CA ALA A 384 -19.51 13.61 54.47
C ALA A 384 -19.25 12.35 55.33
N ARG A 385 -20.14 11.99 56.27
CA ARG A 385 -19.91 10.96 57.27
C ARG A 385 -20.33 9.55 56.89
N ASP A 386 -21.16 9.33 55.85
CA ASP A 386 -21.45 7.96 55.41
C ASP A 386 -21.71 7.82 53.90
N LYS A 387 -20.64 7.60 53.13
CA LYS A 387 -20.67 7.50 51.66
C LYS A 387 -21.50 6.32 51.13
N ASN A 388 -21.66 5.26 51.93
CA ASN A 388 -22.45 4.09 51.53
C ASN A 388 -23.95 4.27 51.81
N GLU A 389 -24.31 4.99 52.87
CA GLU A 389 -25.71 5.28 53.20
C GLU A 389 -26.36 6.21 52.16
N ASP A 390 -25.58 7.16 51.63
CA ASP A 390 -25.97 8.07 50.56
C ASP A 390 -26.31 7.33 49.25
N ARG A 391 -25.54 6.29 48.89
CA ARG A 391 -25.80 5.48 47.68
C ARG A 391 -27.14 4.74 47.77
N GLY A 392 -27.43 4.14 48.91
CA GLY A 392 -28.68 3.41 49.15
C GLY A 392 -29.91 4.33 49.09
N LYS A 393 -29.82 5.53 49.66
CA LYS A 393 -30.88 6.55 49.61
C LYS A 393 -31.14 7.02 48.17
N LEU A 394 -30.07 7.34 47.42
CA LEU A 394 -30.18 7.75 46.03
C LEU A 394 -30.76 6.65 45.13
N CYS A 395 -30.42 5.38 45.37
CA CYS A 395 -31.00 4.26 44.63
C CYS A 395 -32.51 4.12 44.90
N LYS A 396 -32.96 4.30 46.15
CA LYS A 396 -34.40 4.25 46.46
C LYS A 396 -35.19 5.34 45.73
N ILE A 397 -34.63 6.54 45.67
CA ILE A 397 -35.24 7.67 44.95
C ILE A 397 -35.28 7.39 43.44
N ASP A 398 -34.19 6.86 42.87
CA ASP A 398 -34.19 6.48 41.45
C ASP A 398 -35.19 5.35 41.15
N HIS A 399 -35.37 4.42 42.08
CA HIS A 399 -36.41 3.38 41.96
C HIS A 399 -37.82 3.98 42.00
N ALA A 400 -38.09 4.94 42.89
CA ALA A 400 -39.37 5.63 42.93
C ALA A 400 -39.64 6.41 41.63
N HIS A 401 -38.64 7.14 41.14
CA HIS A 401 -38.69 7.86 39.86
C HIS A 401 -38.94 6.90 38.68
N ALA A 402 -38.24 5.75 38.62
CA ALA A 402 -38.43 4.77 37.55
C ALA A 402 -39.83 4.14 37.58
N LYS A 403 -40.35 3.80 38.76
CA LYS A 403 -41.74 3.32 38.93
C LYS A 403 -42.76 4.35 38.49
N LEU A 404 -42.59 5.60 38.91
CA LEU A 404 -43.46 6.71 38.53
C LEU A 404 -43.47 6.89 37.01
N LYS A 405 -42.30 6.86 36.38
CA LYS A 405 -42.15 6.95 34.92
C LYS A 405 -42.87 5.82 34.19
N LEU A 406 -42.70 4.57 34.63
CA LEU A 406 -43.38 3.42 34.01
C LEU A 406 -44.90 3.49 34.15
N LEU A 407 -45.42 3.92 35.31
CA LEU A 407 -46.86 4.10 35.50
C LEU A 407 -47.40 5.20 34.59
N TRP A 408 -46.69 6.33 34.49
CA TRP A 408 -47.09 7.41 33.60
C TRP A 408 -47.08 7.02 32.13
N GLU A 409 -46.02 6.36 31.65
CA GLU A 409 -45.91 5.91 30.26
C GLU A 409 -46.90 4.78 29.91
N SER A 410 -47.46 4.07 30.91
CA SER A 410 -48.46 3.02 30.70
C SER A 410 -49.90 3.49 30.79
N MET A 411 -50.15 4.80 30.99
CA MET A 411 -51.51 5.36 31.11
C MET A 411 -52.42 5.02 29.93
N ASN A 412 -51.88 4.94 28.71
CA ASN A 412 -52.64 4.61 27.50
C ASN A 412 -52.90 3.10 27.33
N ASN A 413 -52.32 2.26 28.18
CA ASN A 413 -52.39 0.80 28.08
C ASN A 413 -52.94 0.19 29.38
N GLU A 414 -54.25 -0.01 29.41
CA GLU A 414 -54.98 -0.47 30.60
C GLU A 414 -54.48 -1.81 31.16
N ASN A 415 -54.07 -2.74 30.29
CA ASN A 415 -53.59 -4.06 30.71
C ASN A 415 -52.24 -3.96 31.40
N LEU A 416 -51.29 -3.25 30.79
CA LEU A 416 -49.99 -3.01 31.37
C LEU A 416 -50.11 -2.21 32.68
N LEU A 417 -50.93 -1.17 32.70
CA LEU A 417 -51.16 -0.34 33.89
C LEU A 417 -51.70 -1.17 35.06
N ARG A 418 -52.68 -2.04 34.81
CA ARG A 418 -53.23 -2.95 35.83
C ARG A 418 -52.16 -3.88 36.40
N ASP A 419 -51.36 -4.51 35.55
CA ASP A 419 -50.30 -5.41 35.99
C ASP A 419 -49.24 -4.67 36.80
N LEU A 420 -48.84 -3.46 36.38
CA LEU A 420 -47.91 -2.62 37.13
C LEU A 420 -48.49 -2.17 38.48
N MET A 421 -49.77 -1.84 38.56
CA MET A 421 -50.43 -1.50 39.82
C MET A 421 -50.39 -2.64 40.84
N ILE A 422 -50.64 -3.88 40.42
CA ILE A 422 -50.52 -5.06 41.29
C ILE A 422 -49.10 -5.17 41.87
N LYS A 423 -48.07 -4.83 41.07
CA LYS A 423 -46.67 -4.81 41.51
C LYS A 423 -46.39 -3.69 42.52
N VAL A 424 -47.01 -2.52 42.37
CA VAL A 424 -46.91 -1.41 43.34
C VAL A 424 -47.49 -1.83 44.69
N GLU A 425 -48.71 -2.36 44.69
CA GLU A 425 -49.40 -2.80 45.90
C GLU A 425 -48.64 -3.94 46.61
N GLY A 426 -48.13 -4.89 45.82
CA GLY A 426 -47.30 -5.99 46.31
C GLY A 426 -45.87 -5.60 46.72
N LYS A 427 -45.52 -4.30 46.68
CA LYS A 427 -44.18 -3.76 47.00
C LYS A 427 -43.04 -4.51 46.30
N ARG A 428 -43.27 -4.91 45.05
CA ARG A 428 -42.32 -5.71 44.28
C ARG A 428 -41.05 -4.91 43.92
N PRO A 429 -39.91 -5.60 43.72
CA PRO A 429 -38.66 -4.96 43.31
C PRO A 429 -38.79 -4.36 41.90
N LEU A 430 -37.99 -3.33 41.61
CA LEU A 430 -38.05 -2.58 40.34
C LEU A 430 -37.85 -3.49 39.11
N ASP A 431 -37.00 -4.51 39.20
CA ASP A 431 -36.75 -5.44 38.09
C ASP A 431 -38.02 -6.16 37.63
N GLU A 432 -38.97 -6.46 38.53
CA GLU A 432 -40.26 -7.05 38.15
C GLU A 432 -41.12 -6.07 37.32
N PHE A 433 -41.01 -4.76 37.55
CA PHE A 433 -41.71 -3.74 36.77
C PHE A 433 -41.16 -3.69 35.35
N PHE A 434 -39.83 -3.64 35.20
CA PHE A 434 -39.19 -3.65 33.89
C PHE A 434 -39.48 -4.94 33.12
N ASN A 435 -39.45 -6.09 33.77
CA ASN A 435 -39.78 -7.37 33.14
C ASN A 435 -41.23 -7.42 32.64
N THR A 436 -42.16 -6.86 33.42
CA THR A 436 -43.58 -6.80 33.03
C THR A 436 -43.77 -5.90 31.80
N ALA A 437 -43.19 -4.70 31.82
CA ALA A 437 -43.22 -3.78 30.68
C ALA A 437 -42.57 -4.37 29.42
N ASN A 438 -41.42 -5.02 29.57
CA ASN A 438 -40.72 -5.69 28.47
C ASN A 438 -41.52 -6.86 27.89
N LEU A 439 -42.18 -7.66 28.74
CA LEU A 439 -43.03 -8.76 28.29
C LEU A 439 -44.21 -8.24 27.46
N HIS A 440 -44.86 -7.17 27.91
CA HIS A 440 -45.96 -6.56 27.17
C HIS A 440 -45.50 -6.02 25.82
N ALA A 441 -44.40 -5.25 25.78
CA ALA A 441 -43.82 -4.74 24.54
C ALA A 441 -43.42 -5.88 23.57
N TRP A 442 -42.92 -7.01 24.10
CA TRP A 442 -42.60 -8.18 23.28
C TRP A 442 -43.85 -8.84 22.70
N GLN A 443 -44.93 -8.99 23.48
CA GLN A 443 -46.19 -9.54 23.00
C GLN A 443 -46.81 -8.66 21.90
N GLU A 444 -46.75 -7.35 22.08
CA GLU A 444 -47.23 -6.38 21.11
C GLU A 444 -46.43 -6.43 19.80
N LEU A 445 -45.10 -6.54 19.90
CA LEU A 445 -44.23 -6.74 18.75
C LEU A 445 -44.51 -8.07 18.02
N LEU A 446 -44.82 -9.14 18.75
CA LEU A 446 -45.24 -10.42 18.16
C LEU A 446 -46.58 -10.31 17.42
N SER A 447 -47.55 -9.55 17.95
CA SER A 447 -48.80 -9.29 17.23
C SER A 447 -48.56 -8.48 15.95
N LEU A 448 -47.73 -7.45 15.99
CA LEU A 448 -47.38 -6.68 14.79
C LEU A 448 -46.63 -7.52 13.74
N ALA A 449 -45.78 -8.44 14.19
CA ALA A 449 -45.12 -9.40 13.30
C ALA A 449 -46.12 -10.35 12.63
N ALA A 450 -47.12 -10.84 13.37
CA ALA A 450 -48.17 -11.69 12.84
C ALA A 450 -49.07 -10.96 11.82
N GLU A 451 -49.18 -9.63 11.96
CA GLU A 451 -49.91 -8.75 11.05
C GLU A 451 -49.07 -8.21 9.88
N ASP A 452 -47.83 -8.67 9.71
CA ASP A 452 -46.88 -8.25 8.65
C ASP A 452 -46.60 -6.72 8.64
N LYS A 453 -46.68 -6.09 9.82
CA LYS A 453 -46.40 -4.65 10.02
C LYS A 453 -44.92 -4.34 10.31
N LEU A 454 -44.09 -5.37 10.45
CA LEU A 454 -42.64 -5.19 10.61
C LEU A 454 -42.00 -4.89 9.26
N HIS A 455 -41.38 -3.71 9.15
CA HIS A 455 -40.74 -3.28 7.91
C HIS A 455 -39.23 -3.17 8.08
N LEU A 456 -38.50 -3.85 7.19
CA LEU A 456 -37.05 -3.72 7.09
C LEU A 456 -36.72 -2.60 6.11
N THR A 457 -36.21 -1.49 6.65
CA THR A 457 -35.75 -0.36 5.85
C THR A 457 -34.35 -0.67 5.34
N SER A 458 -34.24 -0.86 4.01
CA SER A 458 -32.96 -0.96 3.31
C SER A 458 -32.33 0.43 3.21
N PRO A 459 -31.00 0.56 3.29
CA PRO A 459 -30.34 1.86 3.20
C PRO A 459 -30.67 2.54 1.88
N SER A 460 -31.28 3.72 2.00
CA SER A 460 -31.58 4.62 0.91
C SER A 460 -30.32 5.42 0.56
N GLY A 461 -29.48 4.89 -0.33
CA GLY A 461 -28.27 5.60 -0.74
C GLY A 461 -27.49 4.87 -1.84
N ARG A 462 -27.57 5.44 -3.04
CA ARG A 462 -26.76 5.17 -4.24
C ARG A 462 -26.82 3.72 -4.78
N SER A 463 -26.74 3.60 -6.10
CA SER A 463 -26.70 2.30 -6.76
C SER A 463 -25.52 1.47 -6.23
N ALA A 464 -25.65 0.14 -6.17
CA ALA A 464 -24.58 -0.76 -5.67
C ALA A 464 -23.23 -0.59 -6.43
N SER A 465 -23.24 0.08 -7.58
CA SER A 465 -22.06 0.47 -8.37
C SER A 465 -21.33 1.74 -7.89
N GLU A 466 -21.99 2.61 -7.13
CA GLU A 466 -21.43 3.88 -6.64
C GLU A 466 -20.93 3.80 -5.19
N ASN A 467 -21.36 2.78 -4.45
CA ASN A 467 -20.96 2.60 -3.05
C ASN A 467 -19.48 2.16 -2.98
N ARG A 468 -18.67 2.98 -2.31
CA ARG A 468 -17.28 2.66 -2.00
C ARG A 468 -17.27 1.65 -0.85
N ALA A 469 -16.16 0.92 -0.71
CA ALA A 469 -15.96 -0.04 0.38
C ALA A 469 -16.06 0.60 1.79
N ASP A 470 -16.00 1.93 1.84
CA ASP A 470 -15.98 2.75 3.05
C ASP A 470 -17.38 3.33 3.37
N ASP A 471 -18.38 3.07 2.53
CA ASP A 471 -19.74 3.57 2.73
C ASP A 471 -20.49 2.70 3.75
N LEU A 472 -21.12 3.38 4.71
CA LEU A 472 -21.92 2.79 5.77
C LEU A 472 -23.27 2.33 5.22
N ILE A 473 -23.60 1.09 5.50
CA ILE A 473 -24.86 0.46 5.15
C ILE A 473 -25.63 0.27 6.45
N ASN A 474 -26.67 1.07 6.64
CA ASN A 474 -27.54 0.99 7.81
C ASN A 474 -28.81 0.22 7.44
N PHE A 475 -29.08 -0.86 8.16
CA PHE A 475 -30.35 -1.57 8.11
C PHE A 475 -31.12 -1.26 9.39
N GLU A 476 -32.41 -1.02 9.26
CA GLU A 476 -33.29 -0.69 10.38
C GLU A 476 -34.60 -1.47 10.28
N ILE A 477 -35.09 -1.96 11.42
CA ILE A 477 -36.43 -2.52 11.56
C ILE A 477 -37.32 -1.42 12.13
N GLY A 478 -38.44 -1.16 11.47
CA GLY A 478 -39.51 -0.31 12.00
C GLY A 478 -40.78 -1.11 12.16
N THR A 479 -41.61 -0.73 13.12
CA THR A 479 -42.93 -1.33 13.34
C THR A 479 -44.06 -0.48 12.73
N GLY A 480 -43.76 0.79 12.39
CA GLY A 480 -44.77 1.76 11.96
C GLY A 480 -45.59 2.34 13.12
N ASP A 481 -45.44 1.77 14.32
CA ASP A 481 -46.02 2.26 15.55
C ASP A 481 -44.99 3.09 16.33
N PRO A 482 -45.21 4.41 16.48
CA PRO A 482 -44.27 5.27 17.19
C PRO A 482 -44.13 4.95 18.68
N GLU A 483 -45.12 4.32 19.32
CA GLU A 483 -45.04 3.95 20.74
C GLU A 483 -44.06 2.80 20.94
N ILE A 484 -44.13 1.77 20.09
CA ILE A 484 -43.22 0.62 20.13
C ILE A 484 -41.84 1.01 19.60
N ASP A 485 -41.75 1.75 18.50
CA ASP A 485 -40.47 2.18 17.91
C ASP A 485 -39.66 3.09 18.88
N ARG A 486 -40.35 3.81 19.77
CA ARG A 486 -39.74 4.63 20.83
C ARG A 486 -39.59 3.90 22.16
N SER A 487 -40.19 2.72 22.30
CA SER A 487 -40.14 1.96 23.55
C SER A 487 -38.70 1.59 23.91
N PHE A 488 -38.41 1.60 25.20
CA PHE A 488 -37.10 1.21 25.71
C PHE A 488 -36.77 -0.24 25.32
N PHE A 489 -37.79 -1.12 25.35
CA PHE A 489 -37.64 -2.51 24.96
C PHE A 489 -37.14 -2.65 23.52
N PHE A 490 -37.82 -2.01 22.56
CA PHE A 490 -37.48 -2.10 21.15
C PHE A 490 -36.11 -1.50 20.86
N GLN A 491 -35.82 -0.32 21.40
CA GLN A 491 -34.58 0.40 21.10
C GLN A 491 -33.33 -0.19 21.76
N ARG A 492 -33.46 -0.75 22.97
CA ARG A 492 -32.29 -1.05 23.83
C ARG A 492 -32.25 -2.48 24.36
N VAL A 493 -33.39 -3.16 24.52
CA VAL A 493 -33.44 -4.51 25.13
C VAL A 493 -33.47 -5.60 24.06
N MET A 494 -34.21 -5.38 22.97
CA MET A 494 -34.40 -6.34 21.90
C MET A 494 -33.05 -6.75 21.30
N ARG A 495 -32.81 -8.06 21.16
CA ARG A 495 -31.67 -8.61 20.42
C ARG A 495 -32.13 -9.09 19.06
N VAL A 496 -31.52 -8.55 18.02
CA VAL A 496 -31.85 -8.88 16.63
C VAL A 496 -30.69 -9.65 16.01
N GLN A 497 -30.99 -10.82 15.45
CA GLN A 497 -30.05 -11.58 14.64
C GLN A 497 -30.30 -11.29 13.16
N TRP A 498 -29.33 -10.65 12.52
CA TRP A 498 -29.35 -10.29 11.12
C TRP A 498 -28.65 -11.35 10.29
N ARG A 499 -29.28 -11.77 9.19
CA ARG A 499 -28.72 -12.74 8.25
C ARG A 499 -28.62 -12.12 6.86
N PHE A 500 -27.39 -11.92 6.40
CA PHE A 500 -27.11 -11.38 5.07
C PHE A 500 -26.68 -12.49 4.12
N LEU A 501 -27.48 -12.72 3.08
CA LEU A 501 -27.16 -13.66 2.00
C LEU A 501 -26.37 -12.92 0.90
N LEU A 502 -25.06 -13.08 0.91
CA LEU A 502 -24.17 -12.37 0.01
C LEU A 502 -23.87 -13.23 -1.22
N LYS A 503 -24.48 -12.87 -2.36
CA LYS A 503 -24.23 -13.52 -3.66
C LYS A 503 -22.86 -13.10 -4.19
N ARG A 504 -21.89 -14.03 -4.19
CA ARG A 504 -20.66 -13.87 -4.99
C ARG A 504 -20.96 -14.22 -6.45
N GLY A 505 -20.23 -13.61 -7.39
CA GLY A 505 -20.48 -13.76 -8.83
C GLY A 505 -20.58 -15.22 -9.29
N LEU A 506 -21.06 -15.45 -10.52
CA LEU A 506 -21.62 -16.69 -11.10
C LEU A 506 -21.07 -18.08 -10.69
N TRP A 507 -19.89 -18.19 -10.10
CA TRP A 507 -19.17 -19.45 -9.84
C TRP A 507 -18.81 -19.70 -8.37
N ARG A 508 -19.36 -18.96 -7.40
CA ARG A 508 -19.10 -19.20 -5.97
C ARG A 508 -20.40 -19.30 -5.18
N LEU A 509 -20.43 -20.25 -4.24
CA LEU A 509 -21.54 -20.42 -3.30
C LEU A 509 -21.81 -19.11 -2.55
N PRO A 510 -23.10 -18.76 -2.32
CA PRO A 510 -23.45 -17.65 -1.46
C PRO A 510 -22.88 -17.89 -0.07
N PHE A 511 -22.41 -16.82 0.57
CA PHE A 511 -21.97 -16.88 1.96
C PHE A 511 -22.97 -16.15 2.84
N VAL A 512 -23.23 -16.71 4.01
CA VAL A 512 -24.10 -16.10 5.02
C VAL A 512 -23.22 -15.32 5.99
N LEU A 513 -23.51 -14.04 6.14
CA LEU A 513 -22.97 -13.23 7.23
C LEU A 513 -24.05 -13.09 8.30
N GLU A 514 -23.74 -13.53 9.52
CA GLU A 514 -24.60 -13.36 10.67
C GLU A 514 -24.07 -12.24 11.56
N LEU A 515 -24.93 -11.29 11.91
CA LEU A 515 -24.63 -10.20 12.83
C LEU A 515 -25.70 -10.17 13.93
N VAL A 516 -25.31 -9.78 15.14
CA VAL A 516 -26.24 -9.59 16.25
C VAL A 516 -26.15 -8.14 16.70
N SER A 517 -27.29 -7.46 16.80
CA SER A 517 -27.41 -6.12 17.36
C SER A 517 -28.30 -6.12 18.60
N THR A 518 -28.05 -5.18 19.49
CA THR A 518 -28.99 -4.74 20.52
C THR A 518 -29.75 -3.54 19.97
N GLY A 519 -31.06 -3.66 19.81
CA GLY A 519 -31.92 -2.69 19.16
C GLY A 519 -32.19 -2.97 17.68
N PRO A 520 -33.02 -2.13 17.04
CA PRO A 520 -33.60 -2.40 15.72
C PRO A 520 -32.68 -2.07 14.55
N ARG A 521 -31.44 -1.66 14.82
CA ARG A 521 -30.49 -1.18 13.80
C ARG A 521 -29.24 -2.04 13.77
N VAL A 522 -28.73 -2.29 12.56
CA VAL A 522 -27.37 -2.80 12.36
C VAL A 522 -26.67 -1.98 11.28
N THR A 523 -25.41 -1.64 11.56
CA THR A 523 -24.55 -0.98 10.60
C THR A 523 -23.45 -1.93 10.14
N ALA A 524 -23.25 -2.01 8.83
CA ALA A 524 -22.16 -2.76 8.22
C ALA A 524 -21.46 -1.89 7.15
N PHE A 525 -20.23 -2.24 6.77
CA PHE A 525 -19.55 -1.62 5.63
C PHE A 525 -19.74 -2.45 4.36
N PHE A 526 -19.70 -1.79 3.21
CA PHE A 526 -19.77 -2.46 1.91
C PHE A 526 -18.55 -3.39 1.70
N LEU A 527 -18.79 -4.70 1.72
CA LEU A 527 -17.73 -5.70 1.50
C LEU A 527 -17.23 -5.66 0.05
N ARG A 528 -15.97 -5.25 -0.15
CA ARG A 528 -15.35 -5.25 -1.49
C ARG A 528 -15.22 -6.68 -2.04
N ARG A 529 -15.48 -6.85 -3.35
CA ARG A 529 -15.01 -8.03 -4.13
C ARG A 529 -13.50 -8.19 -3.94
N GLY A 530 -13.08 -9.20 -3.19
CA GLY A 530 -11.67 -9.54 -2.95
C GLY A 530 -11.23 -9.57 -1.49
N ALA A 531 -12.01 -9.02 -0.55
CA ALA A 531 -11.62 -8.90 0.86
C ALA A 531 -11.67 -10.21 1.69
N SER A 532 -11.87 -11.38 1.07
CA SER A 532 -11.70 -12.67 1.77
C SER A 532 -10.32 -13.23 1.53
N ARG A 533 -9.36 -12.73 2.30
CA ARG A 533 -8.30 -13.54 2.90
C ARG A 533 -8.09 -13.07 4.32
#